data_AF-A0A936TE11-F1
#
_entry.id   AF-A0A936TE11-F1
#
_cell.length_a   1.000
_cell.length_b   1.000
_cell.length_c   1.000
_cell.angle_alpha   90.00
_cell.angle_beta   90.00
_cell.angle_gamma   90.00
#
_symmetry.space_group_name_H-M   'P 1'
#
loop_
_entity.id
_entity.type
_entity.pdbx_description
1 polymer ?
#
loop_
_entity_poly.entity_id
_entity_poly.type
_entity_poly.pdbx_seq_one_letter_code
_entity_poly.pdbx_strand_id
1 'polypeptide(L)'
;MADHISTHYVKSGYATSDDIVLSQTPTTRTVLRPALHAGGVRGEVIRQKIGEEGNWADINDVDFRKLPADCGVAIELSTEATALLHTKLTQLYEVQKQKGAAPGDHSYVVAGSDEVVLVTGATRQKAIKELVDGDHSEEFWNELAKKDADLASRLAASQLQLVRETAIRQFADDIATYVSDEDHWQQFFETHPWMLQAAFSSPVFMLRGEAYVGGKRAAGRQGSGGVATDFLFSDESTKVSRSSRLRHLERSSLVGCIEVGADSGDAQEIYSASPGLSGGVVQTRNQMAVAVDHFKSVIGDEFKDLNQIHPKGVLIVGDSSGLTERKKASFNFFRQGLFSMTVITYDELLSRLGILYDVRVEELGEPKR
;
A
#
# COMPACT_ATOMS: atom_id res chain seq x y z
N MET A 1 20.67 -15.76 19.92
CA MET A 1 20.35 -15.30 21.30
C MET A 1 20.91 -13.90 21.44
N ALA A 2 20.06 -12.90 21.62
CA ALA A 2 20.49 -11.51 21.66
C ALA A 2 21.02 -11.15 23.06
N ASP A 3 22.27 -10.69 23.12
CA ASP A 3 22.90 -10.25 24.37
C ASP A 3 22.46 -8.82 24.68
N HIS A 4 22.08 -8.57 25.94
CA HIS A 4 21.64 -7.25 26.39
C HIS A 4 22.74 -6.60 27.25
N ILE A 5 23.04 -5.33 26.98
CA ILE A 5 23.98 -4.51 27.75
C ILE A 5 23.23 -3.26 28.20
N SER A 6 23.13 -3.05 29.51
CA SER A 6 22.61 -1.81 30.09
C SER A 6 23.76 -0.90 30.50
N THR A 7 23.63 0.39 30.25
CA THR A 7 24.60 1.39 30.73
C THR A 7 23.88 2.53 31.43
N HIS A 8 24.40 2.90 32.59
CA HIS A 8 23.90 3.96 33.45
C HIS A 8 24.91 5.10 33.50
N TYR A 9 24.50 6.28 33.04
CA TYR A 9 25.36 7.45 33.05
C TYR A 9 25.61 7.94 34.48
N VAL A 10 26.88 8.20 34.83
CA VAL A 10 27.25 8.70 36.15
C VAL A 10 27.82 10.11 36.06
N LYS A 11 28.77 10.35 35.15
CA LYS A 11 29.41 11.66 34.95
C LYS A 11 30.00 11.77 33.55
N SER A 12 30.45 12.97 33.18
CA SER A 12 30.98 13.21 31.83
C SER A 12 32.11 12.24 31.50
N GLY A 13 31.93 11.49 30.42
CA GLY A 13 32.89 10.48 29.97
C GLY A 13 32.94 9.21 30.83
N TYR A 14 31.95 8.94 31.70
CA TYR A 14 31.89 7.73 32.52
C TYR A 14 30.46 7.21 32.74
N ALA A 15 30.20 5.97 32.34
CA ALA A 15 28.94 5.26 32.56
C ALA A 15 29.22 3.84 33.09
N THR A 16 28.42 3.36 34.04
CA THR A 16 28.54 2.00 34.61
C THR A 16 27.65 1.01 33.87
N SER A 17 28.08 -0.25 33.77
CA SER A 17 27.28 -1.35 33.22
C SER A 17 26.95 -2.36 34.31
N ASP A 18 25.93 -3.18 34.07
CA ASP A 18 25.58 -4.30 34.93
C ASP A 18 26.76 -5.29 35.09
N ASP A 19 26.85 -5.94 36.26
CA ASP A 19 27.87 -6.96 36.56
C ASP A 19 27.68 -8.18 35.64
N ILE A 20 28.74 -8.56 34.93
CA ILE A 20 28.76 -9.71 34.03
C ILE A 20 29.32 -10.91 34.77
N VAL A 21 28.50 -11.94 34.96
CA VAL A 21 28.94 -13.18 35.63
C VAL A 21 29.83 -14.00 34.71
N LEU A 22 31.12 -14.12 35.05
CA LEU A 22 32.11 -14.88 34.30
C LEU A 22 32.13 -16.37 34.69
N SER A 23 31.87 -16.65 35.97
CA SER A 23 31.74 -18.01 36.50
C SER A 23 30.96 -17.98 37.81
N GLN A 24 30.19 -19.02 38.10
CA GLN A 24 29.40 -19.12 39.33
C GLN A 24 29.38 -20.55 39.87
N THR A 25 29.50 -20.64 41.18
CA THR A 25 29.28 -21.84 42.01
C THR A 25 28.13 -21.55 42.98
N PRO A 26 27.62 -22.53 43.74
CA PRO A 26 26.53 -22.29 44.70
C PRO A 26 26.85 -21.25 45.77
N THR A 27 28.13 -21.06 46.11
CA THR A 27 28.57 -20.19 47.22
C THR A 27 29.42 -19.01 46.78
N THR A 28 30.06 -19.07 45.61
CA THR A 28 30.96 -18.01 45.10
C THR A 28 30.76 -17.75 43.61
N ARG A 29 30.93 -16.50 43.15
CA ARG A 29 30.94 -16.15 41.73
C ARG A 29 32.06 -15.17 41.40
N THR A 30 32.51 -15.17 40.15
CA THR A 30 33.44 -14.18 39.61
C THR A 30 32.68 -13.31 38.64
N VAL A 31 32.71 -11.99 38.85
CA VAL A 31 32.04 -11.03 37.99
C VAL A 31 33.05 -10.06 37.39
N LEU A 32 32.79 -9.64 36.15
CA LEU A 32 33.37 -8.42 35.59
C LEU A 32 32.37 -7.31 35.87
N ARG A 33 32.80 -6.26 36.58
CA ARG A 33 32.07 -5.01 36.72
C ARG A 33 32.59 -4.01 35.69
N PRO A 34 31.93 -3.80 34.55
CA PRO A 34 32.45 -2.95 33.49
C PRO A 34 31.93 -1.50 33.62
N ALA A 35 32.71 -0.56 33.11
CA ALA A 35 32.30 0.82 32.95
C ALA A 35 32.83 1.38 31.62
N LEU A 36 32.00 2.14 30.91
CA LEU A 36 32.41 2.88 29.72
C LEU A 36 33.11 4.16 30.13
N HIS A 37 34.30 4.38 29.58
CA HIS A 37 35.08 5.60 29.77
C HIS A 37 35.40 6.26 28.42
N ALA A 38 35.68 7.57 28.43
CA ALA A 38 36.05 8.31 27.22
C ALA A 38 37.24 7.70 26.45
N GLY A 39 38.15 7.03 27.17
CA GLY A 39 39.33 6.36 26.60
C GLY A 39 39.20 4.85 26.34
N GLY A 40 38.02 4.24 26.53
CA GLY A 40 37.80 2.81 26.32
C GLY A 40 36.88 2.18 27.37
N VAL A 41 36.96 0.86 27.54
CA VAL A 41 36.24 0.11 28.57
C VAL A 41 37.12 -0.04 29.80
N ARG A 42 36.61 0.32 30.97
CA ARG A 42 37.19 -0.01 32.27
C ARG A 42 36.47 -1.24 32.83
N GLY A 43 37.15 -2.02 33.66
CA GLY A 43 36.51 -3.13 34.34
C GLY A 43 37.29 -3.61 35.55
N GLU A 44 36.56 -4.09 36.55
CA GLU A 44 37.10 -4.75 37.73
C GLU A 44 36.66 -6.22 37.71
N VAL A 45 37.60 -7.14 37.95
CA VAL A 45 37.27 -8.56 38.13
C VAL A 45 37.18 -8.82 39.64
N ILE A 46 35.98 -9.17 40.10
CA ILE A 46 35.67 -9.27 41.51
C ILE A 46 35.19 -10.69 41.83
N ARG A 47 35.73 -11.27 42.90
CA ARG A 47 35.19 -12.50 43.49
C ARG A 47 34.14 -12.12 44.53
N GLN A 48 32.94 -12.67 44.40
CA GLN A 48 31.83 -12.46 45.31
C GLN A 48 31.44 -13.77 46.01
N LYS A 49 30.99 -13.69 47.27
CA LYS A 49 30.45 -14.82 48.05
C LYS A 49 29.04 -14.49 48.50
N ILE A 50 28.16 -15.48 48.48
CA ILE A 50 26.79 -15.31 48.95
C ILE A 50 26.77 -15.29 50.49
N GLY A 51 26.16 -14.24 51.07
CA GLY A 51 25.95 -14.11 52.51
C GLY A 51 24.71 -14.88 52.98
N GLU A 52 24.49 -14.93 54.30
CA GLU A 52 23.36 -15.64 54.92
C GLU A 52 21.99 -15.10 54.49
N GLU A 53 21.93 -13.83 54.07
CA GLU A 53 20.72 -13.16 53.57
C GLU A 53 20.51 -13.34 52.04
N GLY A 54 21.36 -14.11 51.36
CA GLY A 54 21.26 -14.36 49.91
C GLY A 54 21.87 -13.28 49.01
N ASN A 55 22.43 -12.21 49.58
CA ASN A 55 23.12 -11.15 48.83
C ASN A 55 24.57 -11.52 48.53
N TRP A 56 25.05 -11.18 47.34
CA TRP A 56 26.46 -11.35 46.93
C TRP A 56 27.31 -10.21 47.48
N ALA A 57 28.36 -10.54 48.24
CA ALA A 57 29.31 -9.58 48.80
C ALA A 57 30.68 -9.68 48.14
N ASP A 58 31.30 -8.53 47.84
CA ASP A 58 32.64 -8.41 47.25
C ASP A 58 33.72 -8.86 48.27
N ILE A 59 34.56 -9.85 47.93
CA ILE A 59 35.51 -10.46 48.86
C ILE A 59 36.90 -9.80 48.82
N ASN A 60 37.24 -9.11 47.72
CA ASN A 60 38.63 -8.81 47.36
C ASN A 60 39.06 -7.35 47.65
N ASP A 61 38.70 -6.77 48.80
CA ASP A 61 39.17 -5.42 49.18
C ASP A 61 40.62 -5.48 49.68
N VAL A 62 41.57 -5.41 48.74
CA VAL A 62 43.01 -5.52 49.01
C VAL A 62 43.69 -4.22 48.56
N ASP A 63 44.08 -3.38 49.52
CA ASP A 63 44.79 -2.12 49.26
C ASP A 63 46.28 -2.37 49.00
N PHE A 64 46.64 -2.62 47.73
CA PHE A 64 48.01 -2.89 47.27
C PHE A 64 49.07 -1.86 47.70
N ARG A 65 48.69 -0.65 48.14
CA ARG A 65 49.63 0.34 48.70
C ARG A 65 50.15 -0.04 50.08
N LYS A 66 49.44 -0.95 50.77
CA LYS A 66 49.73 -1.40 52.14
C LYS A 66 50.19 -2.85 52.21
N LEU A 67 50.24 -3.56 51.07
CA LEU A 67 50.71 -4.96 51.07
C LEU A 67 52.24 -5.05 50.99
N PRO A 68 52.83 -6.03 51.69
CA PRO A 68 54.18 -6.49 51.45
C PRO A 68 54.39 -6.88 49.97
N ALA A 69 55.63 -6.75 49.48
CA ALA A 69 55.96 -7.01 48.07
C ALA A 69 55.73 -8.47 47.63
N ASP A 70 55.60 -9.40 48.57
CA ASP A 70 55.37 -10.83 48.39
C ASP A 70 53.91 -11.25 48.61
N CYS A 71 52.99 -10.31 48.84
CA CYS A 71 51.57 -10.59 49.06
C CYS A 71 50.70 -10.01 47.94
N GLY A 72 49.77 -10.83 47.41
CA GLY A 72 48.81 -10.41 46.39
C GLY A 72 47.65 -11.39 46.25
N VAL A 73 46.63 -11.00 45.49
CA VAL A 73 45.47 -11.84 45.16
C VAL A 73 45.48 -12.14 43.68
N ALA A 74 45.47 -13.42 43.33
CA ALA A 74 45.27 -13.89 41.97
C ALA A 74 43.84 -14.42 41.82
N ILE A 75 43.13 -14.00 40.76
CA ILE A 75 41.83 -14.55 40.38
C ILE A 75 42.05 -15.36 39.12
N GLU A 76 42.01 -16.68 39.25
CA GLU A 76 42.08 -17.58 38.09
C GLU A 76 40.77 -17.54 37.29
N LEU A 77 40.89 -17.41 35.98
CA LEU A 77 39.78 -17.53 35.04
C LEU A 77 39.92 -18.84 34.28
N SER A 78 38.88 -19.66 34.29
CA SER A 78 38.82 -20.87 33.45
C SER A 78 38.87 -20.50 31.96
N THR A 79 39.12 -21.49 31.09
CA THR A 79 39.08 -21.30 29.64
C THR A 79 37.75 -20.71 29.18
N GLU A 80 36.63 -21.18 29.74
CA GLU A 80 35.29 -20.67 29.46
C GLU A 80 35.10 -19.23 29.95
N ALA A 81 35.52 -18.93 31.19
CA ALA A 81 35.42 -17.60 31.76
C ALA A 81 36.28 -16.58 31.00
N THR A 82 37.45 -17.00 30.51
CA THR A 82 38.37 -16.17 29.72
C THR A 82 37.78 -15.87 28.33
N ALA A 83 37.19 -16.87 27.67
CA ALA A 83 36.51 -16.68 26.40
C ALA A 83 35.28 -15.77 26.53
N LEU A 84 34.50 -15.94 27.60
CA LEU A 84 33.35 -15.08 27.90
C LEU A 84 33.80 -13.64 28.19
N LEU A 85 34.88 -13.46 28.95
CA LEU A 85 35.46 -12.16 29.22
C LEU A 85 35.87 -11.45 27.92
N HIS A 86 36.58 -12.15 27.02
CA HIS A 86 36.97 -11.60 25.72
C HIS A 86 35.75 -11.15 24.93
N THR A 87 34.77 -12.03 24.74
CA THR A 87 33.55 -11.73 23.99
C THR A 87 32.82 -10.51 24.54
N LYS A 88 32.60 -10.47 25.86
CA LYS A 88 31.88 -9.37 26.51
C LYS A 88 32.64 -8.05 26.46
N LEU A 89 33.96 -8.07 26.61
CA LEU A 89 34.78 -6.87 26.41
C LEU A 89 34.71 -6.39 24.96
N THR A 90 34.81 -7.28 23.96
CA THR A 90 34.67 -6.90 22.55
C THR A 90 33.33 -6.20 22.29
N GLN A 91 32.23 -6.75 22.81
CA GLN A 91 30.90 -6.14 22.70
C GLN A 91 30.88 -4.74 23.34
N LEU A 92 31.41 -4.57 24.55
CA LEU A 92 31.48 -3.28 25.25
C LEU A 92 32.35 -2.25 24.51
N TYR A 93 33.46 -2.68 23.90
CA TYR A 93 34.32 -1.80 23.09
C TYR A 93 33.62 -1.32 21.83
N GLU A 94 32.79 -2.14 21.19
CA GLU A 94 31.98 -1.70 20.05
C GLU A 94 30.92 -0.67 20.46
N VAL A 95 30.24 -0.88 21.59
CA VAL A 95 29.31 0.11 22.15
C VAL A 95 30.04 1.43 22.47
N GLN A 96 31.22 1.35 23.06
CA GLN A 96 32.05 2.51 23.40
C GLN A 96 32.47 3.31 22.15
N LYS A 97 32.89 2.64 21.08
CA LYS A 97 33.27 3.29 19.82
C LYS A 97 32.11 4.02 19.16
N GLN A 98 30.92 3.42 19.18
CA GLN A 98 29.77 3.96 18.46
C GLN A 98 29.07 5.12 19.18
N LYS A 99 28.98 5.06 20.52
CA LYS A 99 28.15 5.99 21.30
C LYS A 99 28.88 6.68 22.46
N GLY A 100 30.05 6.19 22.86
CA GLY A 100 30.76 6.68 24.04
C GLY A 100 29.94 6.54 25.33
N ALA A 101 30.29 7.31 26.36
CA ALA A 101 29.50 7.40 27.59
C ALA A 101 28.39 8.45 27.44
N ALA A 102 27.36 8.12 26.66
CA ALA A 102 26.25 9.01 26.37
C ALA A 102 25.42 9.35 27.62
N PRO A 103 24.87 10.58 27.76
CA PRO A 103 24.03 10.97 28.89
C PRO A 103 22.69 10.21 28.91
N GLY A 104 22.34 9.62 30.05
CA GLY A 104 21.08 8.88 30.26
C GLY A 104 21.27 7.36 30.38
N ASP A 105 20.18 6.67 30.69
CA ASP A 105 20.15 5.20 30.76
C ASP A 105 19.88 4.62 29.37
N HIS A 106 20.73 3.69 28.95
CA HIS A 106 20.66 3.08 27.63
C HIS A 106 20.69 1.56 27.73
N SER A 107 19.90 0.89 26.90
CA SER A 107 19.93 -0.56 26.72
C SER A 107 20.31 -0.88 25.28
N TYR A 108 21.32 -1.72 25.12
CA TYR A 108 21.86 -2.14 23.83
C TYR A 108 21.59 -3.62 23.63
N VAL A 109 21.15 -3.98 22.42
CA VAL A 109 20.97 -5.36 21.99
C VAL A 109 22.09 -5.68 21.00
N VAL A 110 22.95 -6.62 21.36
CA VAL A 110 24.03 -7.11 20.50
C VAL A 110 23.60 -8.45 19.91
N ALA A 111 23.34 -8.47 18.61
CA ALA A 111 23.07 -9.68 17.84
C ALA A 111 23.64 -9.53 16.42
N GLY A 112 23.72 -10.66 15.70
CA GLY A 112 24.18 -10.68 14.31
C GLY A 112 23.34 -9.74 13.44
N SER A 113 23.96 -9.14 12.42
CA SER A 113 23.34 -8.17 11.50
C SER A 113 22.03 -8.64 10.87
N ASP A 114 21.83 -9.95 10.83
CA ASP A 114 20.74 -10.60 10.10
C ASP A 114 19.56 -11.00 11.02
N GLU A 115 19.67 -10.79 12.34
CA GLU A 115 18.68 -11.25 13.34
C GLU A 115 17.89 -10.12 14.03
N VAL A 116 18.19 -8.84 13.80
CA VAL A 116 17.56 -7.73 14.57
C VAL A 116 16.94 -6.66 13.67
N VAL A 117 15.61 -6.57 13.72
CA VAL A 117 14.87 -5.40 13.26
C VAL A 117 14.69 -4.44 14.45
N LEU A 118 15.41 -3.31 14.44
CA LEU A 118 15.28 -2.26 15.45
C LEU A 118 13.98 -1.47 15.24
N VAL A 119 12.95 -1.82 16.01
CA VAL A 119 11.64 -1.14 15.98
C VAL A 119 11.61 0.00 17.00
N THR A 120 12.12 1.17 16.63
CA THR A 120 11.80 2.44 17.34
C THR A 120 10.62 3.13 16.65
N GLY A 121 9.96 4.08 17.33
CA GLY A 121 8.75 4.74 16.82
C GLY A 121 8.90 5.37 15.43
N ALA A 122 10.11 5.82 15.07
CA ALA A 122 10.41 6.38 13.76
C ALA A 122 10.76 5.32 12.69
N THR A 123 11.26 4.14 13.07
CA THR A 123 11.63 3.06 12.12
C THR A 123 10.51 2.08 11.79
N ARG A 124 9.41 2.03 12.58
CA ARG A 124 8.24 1.16 12.30
C ARG A 124 7.71 1.35 10.88
N GLN A 125 7.53 2.61 10.49
CA GLN A 125 6.89 2.95 9.22
C GLN A 125 7.79 2.62 8.02
N LYS A 126 9.11 2.71 8.21
CA LYS A 126 10.10 2.39 7.18
C LYS A 126 10.29 0.89 7.02
N ALA A 127 10.39 0.15 8.13
CA ALA A 127 10.51 -1.30 8.12
C ALA A 127 9.25 -1.98 7.56
N ILE A 128 8.05 -1.49 7.90
CA ILE A 128 6.79 -2.00 7.32
C ILE A 128 6.71 -1.70 5.82
N LYS A 129 7.20 -0.53 5.36
CA LYS A 129 7.26 -0.22 3.93
C LYS A 129 8.25 -1.13 3.18
N GLU A 130 9.46 -1.30 3.70
CA GLU A 130 10.47 -2.17 3.08
C GLU A 130 10.05 -3.65 3.05
N LEU A 131 9.25 -4.09 4.03
CA LEU A 131 8.65 -5.44 4.07
C LEU A 131 7.51 -5.65 3.06
N VAL A 132 6.76 -4.58 2.73
CA VAL A 132 5.66 -4.63 1.76
C VAL A 132 6.16 -4.48 0.32
N ASP A 133 7.23 -3.69 0.11
CA ASP A 133 7.79 -3.40 -1.21
C ASP A 133 8.81 -4.48 -1.67
N GLY A 134 9.22 -5.39 -0.79
CA GLY A 134 10.14 -6.49 -1.09
C GLY A 134 9.46 -7.81 -1.45
N ASP A 135 10.17 -8.66 -2.20
CA ASP A 135 9.79 -10.02 -2.67
C ASP A 135 9.57 -11.06 -1.54
N HIS A 136 9.45 -10.60 -0.29
CA HIS A 136 9.24 -11.38 0.93
C HIS A 136 7.82 -11.22 1.52
N SER A 137 6.91 -10.54 0.80
CA SER A 137 5.56 -10.27 1.28
C SER A 137 4.80 -11.55 1.64
N GLU A 138 4.86 -12.60 0.81
CA GLU A 138 4.11 -13.85 1.06
C GLU A 138 4.59 -14.63 2.28
N GLU A 139 5.90 -14.78 2.50
CA GLU A 139 6.44 -15.50 3.66
C GLU A 139 6.10 -14.78 4.97
N PHE A 140 6.22 -13.45 4.99
CA PHE A 140 5.81 -12.63 6.11
C PHE A 140 4.30 -12.74 6.37
N TRP A 141 3.46 -12.63 5.34
CA TRP A 141 2.01 -12.78 5.46
C TRP A 141 1.64 -14.16 5.99
N ASN A 142 2.31 -15.21 5.54
CA ASN A 142 2.09 -16.58 6.00
C ASN A 142 2.45 -16.74 7.49
N GLU A 143 3.57 -16.18 7.95
CA GLU A 143 3.95 -16.23 9.36
C GLU A 143 3.03 -15.36 10.24
N LEU A 144 2.63 -14.19 9.76
CA LEU A 144 1.67 -13.33 10.45
C LEU A 144 0.30 -14.02 10.57
N ALA A 145 -0.17 -14.64 9.49
CA ALA A 145 -1.44 -15.37 9.48
C ALA A 145 -1.41 -16.62 10.37
N LYS A 146 -0.28 -17.34 10.45
CA LYS A 146 -0.10 -18.47 11.40
C LYS A 146 -0.15 -18.02 12.85
N LYS A 147 0.41 -16.85 13.15
CA LYS A 147 0.49 -16.31 14.51
C LYS A 147 -0.83 -15.67 14.96
N ASP A 148 -1.45 -14.90 14.07
CA ASP A 148 -2.73 -14.23 14.28
C ASP A 148 -3.43 -13.97 12.92
N ALA A 149 -4.25 -14.94 12.50
CA ALA A 149 -4.98 -14.88 11.23
C ALA A 149 -5.97 -13.71 11.15
N ASP A 150 -6.54 -13.30 12.28
CA ASP A 150 -7.50 -12.21 12.34
C ASP A 150 -6.80 -10.86 12.18
N LEU A 151 -5.65 -10.66 12.84
CA LEU A 151 -4.82 -9.47 12.64
C LEU A 151 -4.32 -9.38 11.18
N ALA A 152 -3.82 -10.47 10.61
CA ALA A 152 -3.36 -10.52 9.23
C ALA A 152 -4.48 -10.10 8.26
N SER A 153 -5.68 -10.67 8.43
CA SER A 153 -6.85 -10.36 7.62
C SER A 153 -7.28 -8.90 7.75
N ARG A 154 -7.33 -8.36 8.97
CA ARG A 154 -7.68 -6.95 9.22
C ARG A 154 -6.67 -5.99 8.60
N LEU A 155 -5.37 -6.29 8.68
CA LEU A 155 -4.33 -5.49 8.06
C LEU A 155 -4.41 -5.51 6.53
N ALA A 156 -4.60 -6.69 5.93
CA ALA A 156 -4.78 -6.82 4.49
C ALA A 156 -6.03 -6.07 4.00
N ALA A 157 -7.16 -6.22 4.70
CA ALA A 157 -8.39 -5.50 4.39
C ALA A 157 -8.21 -3.98 4.53
N SER A 158 -7.56 -3.52 5.61
CA SER A 158 -7.24 -2.10 5.82
C SER A 158 -6.34 -1.55 4.73
N GLN A 159 -5.31 -2.30 4.31
CA GLN A 159 -4.41 -1.86 3.25
C GLN A 159 -5.12 -1.77 1.91
N LEU A 160 -5.94 -2.77 1.57
CA LEU A 160 -6.75 -2.74 0.35
C LEU A 160 -7.71 -1.55 0.35
N GLN A 161 -8.31 -1.24 1.50
CA GLN A 161 -9.18 -0.09 1.65
C GLN A 161 -8.43 1.23 1.42
N LEU A 162 -7.22 1.39 2.00
CA LEU A 162 -6.38 2.56 1.79
C LEU A 162 -5.96 2.74 0.32
N VAL A 163 -5.62 1.64 -0.36
CA VAL A 163 -5.29 1.66 -1.79
C VAL A 163 -6.49 2.11 -2.62
N ARG A 164 -7.69 1.57 -2.35
CA ARG A 164 -8.92 1.98 -3.03
C ARG A 164 -9.24 3.45 -2.80
N GLU A 165 -9.15 3.90 -1.56
CA GLU A 165 -9.38 5.29 -1.20
C GLU A 165 -8.41 6.22 -1.93
N THR A 166 -7.12 5.88 -1.94
CA THR A 166 -6.09 6.66 -2.65
C THR A 166 -6.40 6.76 -4.14
N ALA A 167 -6.77 5.64 -4.77
CA ALA A 167 -7.12 5.61 -6.18
C ALA A 167 -8.40 6.40 -6.49
N ILE A 168 -9.43 6.36 -5.63
CA ILE A 168 -10.67 7.15 -5.79
C ILE A 168 -10.38 8.65 -5.66
N ARG A 169 -9.50 9.04 -4.73
CA ARG A 169 -9.08 10.45 -4.60
C ARG A 169 -8.30 10.91 -5.82
N GLN A 170 -7.37 10.08 -6.31
CA GLN A 170 -6.67 10.35 -7.57
C GLN A 170 -7.66 10.49 -8.73
N PHE A 171 -8.67 9.62 -8.82
CA PHE A 171 -9.72 9.74 -9.84
C PHE A 171 -10.42 11.10 -9.78
N ALA A 172 -10.78 11.56 -8.58
CA ALA A 172 -11.42 12.87 -8.39
C ALA A 172 -10.53 14.04 -8.85
N ASP A 173 -9.24 14.00 -8.51
CA ASP A 173 -8.26 15.02 -8.92
C ASP A 173 -8.03 15.01 -10.44
N ASP A 174 -7.95 13.81 -11.02
CA ASP A 174 -7.71 13.62 -12.45
C ASP A 174 -8.89 14.09 -13.30
N ILE A 175 -10.14 14.00 -12.82
CA ILE A 175 -11.33 14.49 -13.55
C ILE A 175 -11.20 15.98 -13.88
N ALA A 176 -10.61 16.77 -12.97
CA ALA A 176 -10.39 18.20 -13.20
C ALA A 176 -9.17 18.48 -14.09
N THR A 177 -8.16 17.60 -14.05
CA THR A 177 -6.85 17.85 -14.67
C THR A 177 -6.75 17.32 -16.09
N TYR A 178 -7.33 16.14 -16.37
CA TYR A 178 -7.16 15.39 -17.61
C TYR A 178 -8.45 15.36 -18.46
N VAL A 179 -9.07 16.53 -18.65
CA VAL A 179 -10.43 16.68 -19.23
C VAL A 179 -10.59 16.10 -20.65
N SER A 180 -9.52 15.92 -21.41
CA SER A 180 -9.59 15.39 -22.79
C SER A 180 -8.46 14.43 -23.12
N ASP A 181 -7.81 13.88 -22.10
CA ASP A 181 -6.71 12.93 -22.27
C ASP A 181 -7.23 11.48 -22.24
N GLU A 182 -7.68 11.00 -23.40
CA GLU A 182 -8.21 9.63 -23.52
C GLU A 182 -7.16 8.58 -23.16
N ASP A 183 -5.88 8.82 -23.47
CA ASP A 183 -4.76 7.91 -23.16
C ASP A 183 -4.55 7.80 -21.64
N HIS A 184 -4.59 8.92 -20.92
CA HIS A 184 -4.54 8.92 -19.45
C HIS A 184 -5.67 8.08 -18.85
N TRP A 185 -6.91 8.30 -19.31
CA TRP A 185 -8.06 7.57 -18.79
C TRP A 185 -7.98 6.08 -19.10
N GLN A 186 -7.48 5.72 -20.28
CA GLN A 186 -7.28 4.33 -20.64
C GLN A 186 -6.29 3.66 -19.67
N GLN A 187 -5.11 4.25 -19.47
CA GLN A 187 -4.10 3.73 -18.55
C GLN A 187 -4.60 3.67 -17.10
N PHE A 188 -5.32 4.71 -16.67
CA PHE A 188 -5.87 4.80 -15.32
C PHE A 188 -6.84 3.65 -15.02
N PHE A 189 -7.76 3.37 -15.94
CA PHE A 189 -8.75 2.31 -15.75
C PHE A 189 -8.22 0.89 -16.07
N GLU A 190 -7.17 0.75 -16.88
CA GLU A 190 -6.43 -0.51 -16.99
C GLU A 190 -5.74 -0.88 -15.67
N THR A 191 -5.24 0.14 -14.94
CA THR A 191 -4.61 -0.03 -13.62
C THR A 191 -5.66 -0.24 -12.51
N HIS A 192 -6.85 0.33 -12.66
CA HIS A 192 -7.95 0.22 -11.70
C HIS A 192 -9.26 -0.33 -12.31
N PRO A 193 -9.28 -1.57 -12.86
CA PRO A 193 -10.45 -2.08 -13.58
C PRO A 193 -11.70 -2.18 -12.72
N TRP A 194 -11.53 -2.40 -11.41
CA TRP A 194 -12.61 -2.46 -10.43
C TRP A 194 -13.44 -1.17 -10.37
N MET A 195 -12.86 -0.02 -10.74
CA MET A 195 -13.61 1.22 -10.83
C MET A 195 -14.61 1.21 -11.98
N LEU A 196 -14.20 0.72 -13.15
CA LEU A 196 -15.12 0.56 -14.28
C LEU A 196 -16.22 -0.45 -13.99
N GLN A 197 -15.96 -1.49 -13.19
CA GLN A 197 -16.98 -2.46 -12.79
C GLN A 197 -18.16 -1.78 -12.08
N ALA A 198 -17.93 -0.70 -11.32
CA ALA A 198 -18.98 0.08 -10.67
C ALA A 198 -19.90 0.85 -11.65
N ALA A 199 -19.48 1.01 -12.91
CA ALA A 199 -20.33 1.59 -13.95
C ALA A 199 -21.42 0.61 -14.41
N PHE A 200 -21.21 -0.70 -14.25
CA PHE A 200 -22.14 -1.74 -14.69
C PHE A 200 -23.20 -2.04 -13.62
N SER A 201 -24.41 -2.39 -14.07
CA SER A 201 -25.53 -2.81 -13.21
C SER A 201 -25.47 -4.29 -12.79
N SER A 202 -24.36 -4.97 -13.08
CA SER A 202 -24.17 -6.40 -12.82
C SER A 202 -22.67 -6.68 -12.69
N PRO A 203 -22.26 -7.71 -11.92
CA PRO A 203 -20.86 -8.03 -11.74
C PRO A 203 -20.22 -8.37 -13.08
N VAL A 204 -19.10 -7.69 -13.36
CA VAL A 204 -18.28 -7.91 -14.55
C VAL A 204 -16.83 -7.98 -14.16
N PHE A 205 -16.05 -8.65 -15.00
CA PHE A 205 -14.60 -8.69 -14.91
C PHE A 205 -14.02 -8.28 -16.26
N MET A 206 -12.89 -7.59 -16.20
CA MET A 206 -12.21 -7.12 -17.40
C MET A 206 -11.47 -8.30 -18.03
N LEU A 207 -11.75 -8.56 -19.31
CA LEU A 207 -11.02 -9.55 -20.11
C LEU A 207 -9.78 -8.92 -20.73
N ARG A 208 -9.91 -7.69 -21.22
CA ARG A 208 -8.87 -6.92 -21.90
C ARG A 208 -9.12 -5.42 -21.70
N GLY A 209 -8.04 -4.64 -21.71
CA GLY A 209 -8.06 -3.23 -22.09
C GLY A 209 -8.40 -3.10 -23.58
N GLU A 210 -7.64 -2.30 -24.34
CA GLU A 210 -7.95 -2.09 -25.76
C GLU A 210 -8.11 -3.42 -26.51
N ALA A 211 -9.28 -3.60 -27.12
CA ALA A 211 -9.65 -4.85 -27.74
C ALA A 211 -10.19 -4.62 -29.15
N TYR A 212 -9.54 -5.25 -30.13
CA TYR A 212 -10.05 -5.32 -31.49
C TYR A 212 -11.31 -6.19 -31.53
N VAL A 213 -12.40 -5.67 -32.09
CA VAL A 213 -13.71 -6.36 -32.13
C VAL A 213 -14.15 -6.79 -33.52
N GLY A 214 -13.47 -6.37 -34.59
CA GLY A 214 -13.75 -6.85 -35.95
C GLY A 214 -13.74 -5.77 -37.03
N GLY A 215 -14.28 -6.09 -38.20
CA GLY A 215 -14.47 -5.13 -39.30
C GLY A 215 -13.21 -4.72 -40.07
N LYS A 216 -12.12 -5.52 -40.02
CA LYS A 216 -10.94 -5.28 -40.89
C LYS A 216 -11.35 -5.43 -42.34
N ARG A 217 -10.96 -4.48 -43.20
CA ARG A 217 -11.14 -4.61 -44.66
C ARG A 217 -10.20 -5.70 -45.17
N ALA A 218 -10.66 -6.46 -46.17
CA ALA A 218 -9.87 -7.48 -46.86
C ALA A 218 -8.80 -6.89 -47.82
N ALA A 219 -8.25 -5.72 -47.51
CA ALA A 219 -7.23 -5.05 -48.31
C ALA A 219 -5.83 -5.32 -47.72
N GLY A 220 -4.96 -5.95 -48.51
CA GLY A 220 -3.60 -6.33 -48.10
C GLY A 220 -3.53 -7.61 -47.24
N ARG A 221 -2.31 -8.10 -46.98
CA ARG A 221 -2.07 -9.35 -46.22
C ARG A 221 -2.46 -9.29 -44.73
N GLN A 222 -2.50 -8.09 -44.15
CA GLN A 222 -2.81 -7.88 -42.72
C GLN A 222 -4.22 -7.27 -42.49
N GLY A 223 -4.96 -7.02 -43.58
CA GLY A 223 -6.15 -6.17 -43.57
C GLY A 223 -5.84 -4.70 -43.26
N SER A 224 -6.81 -3.81 -43.44
CA SER A 224 -6.70 -2.39 -43.04
C SER A 224 -7.99 -1.86 -42.45
N GLY A 225 -7.87 -0.91 -41.52
CA GLY A 225 -8.99 -0.46 -40.70
C GLY A 225 -9.44 -1.51 -39.69
N GLY A 226 -10.59 -1.28 -39.06
CA GLY A 226 -11.09 -2.13 -37.99
C GLY A 226 -11.76 -1.32 -36.89
N VAL A 227 -12.60 -1.98 -36.12
CA VAL A 227 -13.23 -1.39 -34.94
C VAL A 227 -12.60 -2.02 -33.70
N ALA A 228 -12.20 -1.17 -32.77
CA ALA A 228 -11.71 -1.55 -31.45
C ALA A 228 -12.60 -0.90 -30.38
N THR A 229 -12.62 -1.51 -29.20
CA THR A 229 -13.23 -0.99 -27.97
C THR A 229 -12.15 -0.77 -26.93
N ASP A 230 -12.36 0.22 -26.06
CA ASP A 230 -11.33 0.63 -25.10
C ASP A 230 -11.17 -0.42 -23.99
N PHE A 231 -12.28 -1.07 -23.59
CA PHE A 231 -12.22 -2.25 -22.73
C PHE A 231 -13.27 -3.28 -23.11
N LEU A 232 -12.89 -4.54 -22.92
CA LEU A 232 -13.77 -5.69 -23.07
C LEU A 232 -13.96 -6.35 -21.70
N PHE A 233 -15.22 -6.44 -21.28
CA PHE A 233 -15.65 -7.08 -20.05
C PHE A 233 -16.45 -8.35 -20.36
N SER A 234 -16.59 -9.21 -19.36
CA SER A 234 -17.59 -10.27 -19.39
C SER A 234 -18.37 -10.33 -18.10
N ASP A 235 -19.62 -10.76 -18.25
CA ASP A 235 -20.49 -11.12 -17.14
C ASP A 235 -20.29 -12.60 -16.79
N GLU A 236 -19.93 -12.92 -15.55
CA GLU A 236 -19.77 -14.32 -15.13
C GLU A 236 -21.10 -15.08 -15.19
N SER A 237 -22.20 -14.41 -14.86
CA SER A 237 -23.52 -15.04 -14.70
C SER A 237 -24.17 -15.39 -16.03
N THR A 238 -23.92 -14.59 -17.07
CA THR A 238 -24.52 -14.77 -18.40
C THR A 238 -23.49 -15.18 -19.46
N LYS A 239 -22.20 -15.12 -19.11
CA LYS A 239 -21.05 -15.30 -20.01
C LYS A 239 -21.11 -14.42 -21.26
N VAL A 240 -21.71 -13.24 -21.13
CA VAL A 240 -21.89 -12.30 -22.26
C VAL A 240 -20.76 -11.28 -22.25
N SER A 241 -20.19 -11.00 -23.42
CA SER A 241 -19.21 -9.92 -23.59
C SER A 241 -19.86 -8.55 -23.46
N ARG A 242 -19.14 -7.58 -22.92
CA ARG A 242 -19.57 -6.20 -22.76
C ARG A 242 -18.46 -5.28 -23.22
N SER A 243 -18.81 -4.31 -24.04
CA SER A 243 -17.86 -3.32 -24.53
C SER A 243 -18.04 -2.04 -23.74
N SER A 244 -16.97 -1.51 -23.18
CA SER A 244 -17.00 -0.15 -22.63
C SER A 244 -16.12 0.77 -23.43
N ARG A 245 -16.63 1.99 -23.59
CA ARG A 245 -15.96 3.09 -24.24
C ARG A 245 -15.86 4.25 -23.26
N LEU A 246 -14.69 4.87 -23.23
CA LEU A 246 -14.43 6.11 -22.54
C LEU A 246 -14.55 7.26 -23.55
N ARG A 247 -15.18 8.35 -23.12
CA ARG A 247 -15.21 9.58 -23.90
C ARG A 247 -15.36 10.73 -22.92
N HIS A 248 -14.28 11.45 -22.63
CA HIS A 248 -14.43 12.63 -21.80
C HIS A 248 -14.97 13.82 -22.62
N LEU A 249 -15.84 14.62 -22.00
CA LEU A 249 -16.58 15.72 -22.60
C LEU A 249 -16.72 16.83 -21.55
N GLU A 250 -16.64 18.10 -21.95
CA GLU A 250 -16.85 19.19 -21.00
C GLU A 250 -18.29 19.21 -20.45
N ARG A 251 -18.47 19.76 -19.24
CA ARG A 251 -19.76 19.87 -18.53
C ARG A 251 -20.92 20.43 -19.39
N SER A 252 -20.63 21.45 -20.19
CA SER A 252 -21.59 22.11 -21.09
C SER A 252 -21.95 21.27 -22.31
N SER A 253 -21.18 20.22 -22.60
CA SER A 253 -21.27 19.42 -23.80
C SER A 253 -21.98 18.09 -23.60
N LEU A 254 -22.67 17.85 -22.48
CA LEU A 254 -23.60 16.70 -22.37
C LEU A 254 -24.93 16.98 -23.09
N VAL A 255 -25.33 18.25 -23.11
CA VAL A 255 -26.62 18.71 -23.60
C VAL A 255 -26.40 19.68 -24.76
N GLY A 256 -27.23 19.57 -25.79
CA GLY A 256 -27.20 20.38 -27.00
C GLY A 256 -28.07 21.63 -26.90
N CYS A 257 -28.64 22.03 -28.04
CA CYS A 257 -29.51 23.20 -28.15
C CYS A 257 -30.86 22.97 -27.44
N ILE A 258 -31.53 24.07 -27.11
CA ILE A 258 -32.93 24.03 -26.67
C ILE A 258 -33.78 23.67 -27.90
N GLU A 259 -34.53 22.58 -27.80
CA GLU A 259 -35.44 22.11 -28.84
C GLU A 259 -36.85 22.67 -28.65
N VAL A 260 -37.27 22.87 -27.39
CA VAL A 260 -38.60 23.38 -27.03
C VAL A 260 -38.48 24.34 -25.84
N GLY A 261 -39.28 25.40 -25.84
CA GLY A 261 -39.43 26.28 -24.66
C GLY A 261 -38.44 27.44 -24.58
N ALA A 262 -37.78 27.82 -25.70
CA ALA A 262 -36.79 28.89 -25.73
C ALA A 262 -37.26 30.24 -25.15
N ASP A 263 -38.56 30.55 -25.27
CA ASP A 263 -39.17 31.79 -24.76
C ASP A 263 -39.95 31.59 -23.44
N SER A 264 -39.93 30.39 -22.87
CA SER A 264 -40.85 29.98 -21.78
C SER A 264 -40.32 30.21 -20.36
N GLY A 265 -39.05 30.63 -20.22
CA GLY A 265 -38.43 30.89 -18.92
C GLY A 265 -38.40 29.66 -18.02
N ASP A 266 -37.44 28.75 -18.25
CA ASP A 266 -37.06 27.58 -17.43
C ASP A 266 -38.12 26.48 -17.19
N ALA A 267 -39.42 26.75 -17.35
CA ALA A 267 -40.46 25.80 -16.93
C ALA A 267 -40.72 24.64 -17.93
N GLN A 268 -40.47 24.86 -19.23
CA GLN A 268 -40.79 23.88 -20.29
C GLN A 268 -39.61 23.60 -21.24
N GLU A 269 -38.39 23.95 -20.82
CA GLU A 269 -37.22 23.78 -21.66
C GLU A 269 -36.85 22.30 -21.83
N ILE A 270 -36.77 21.87 -23.08
CA ILE A 270 -36.28 20.55 -23.49
C ILE A 270 -35.04 20.77 -24.31
N TYR A 271 -33.99 20.02 -23.97
CA TYR A 271 -32.71 20.12 -24.66
C TYR A 271 -32.38 18.82 -25.40
N SER A 272 -31.72 18.94 -26.56
CA SER A 272 -31.18 17.78 -27.28
C SER A 272 -29.95 17.20 -26.61
N ALA A 273 -29.54 15.99 -27.01
CA ALA A 273 -28.22 15.48 -26.70
C ALA A 273 -27.17 16.24 -27.51
N SER A 274 -26.00 16.51 -26.93
CA SER A 274 -24.94 17.17 -27.69
C SER A 274 -24.43 16.29 -28.85
N PRO A 275 -23.75 16.89 -29.84
CA PRO A 275 -23.05 16.13 -30.88
C PRO A 275 -22.01 15.15 -30.33
N GLY A 276 -21.30 15.53 -29.25
CA GLY A 276 -20.30 14.66 -28.61
C GLY A 276 -20.93 13.45 -27.93
N LEU A 277 -22.01 13.65 -27.18
CA LEU A 277 -22.73 12.59 -26.49
C LEU A 277 -23.38 11.63 -27.49
N SER A 278 -24.14 12.18 -28.45
CA SER A 278 -24.80 11.37 -29.49
C SER A 278 -23.78 10.62 -30.35
N GLY A 279 -22.67 11.25 -30.72
CA GLY A 279 -21.56 10.61 -31.43
C GLY A 279 -20.94 9.45 -30.65
N GLY A 280 -20.70 9.64 -29.34
CA GLY A 280 -20.21 8.59 -28.44
C GLY A 280 -21.17 7.39 -28.35
N VAL A 281 -22.46 7.66 -28.25
CA VAL A 281 -23.52 6.63 -28.26
C VAL A 281 -23.51 5.82 -29.55
N VAL A 282 -23.50 6.50 -30.70
CA VAL A 282 -23.51 5.84 -32.02
C VAL A 282 -22.25 4.99 -32.20
N GLN A 283 -21.09 5.50 -31.81
CA GLN A 283 -19.83 4.77 -31.90
C GLN A 283 -19.80 3.54 -31.00
N THR A 284 -20.27 3.65 -29.76
CA THR A 284 -20.37 2.53 -28.83
C THR A 284 -21.30 1.45 -29.36
N ARG A 285 -22.45 1.85 -29.94
CA ARG A 285 -23.35 0.90 -30.60
C ARG A 285 -22.73 0.23 -31.83
N ASN A 286 -21.96 0.95 -32.62
CA ASN A 286 -21.24 0.37 -33.75
C ASN A 286 -20.21 -0.67 -33.28
N GLN A 287 -19.47 -0.40 -32.20
CA GLN A 287 -18.56 -1.38 -31.59
C GLN A 287 -19.30 -2.64 -31.14
N MET A 288 -20.44 -2.48 -30.46
CA MET A 288 -21.29 -3.60 -30.03
C MET A 288 -21.78 -4.43 -31.22
N ALA A 289 -22.26 -3.78 -32.29
CA ALA A 289 -22.75 -4.46 -33.49
C ALA A 289 -21.62 -5.26 -34.17
N VAL A 290 -20.46 -4.65 -34.37
CA VAL A 290 -19.29 -5.30 -34.98
C VAL A 290 -18.80 -6.46 -34.11
N ALA A 291 -18.79 -6.31 -32.78
CA ALA A 291 -18.42 -7.37 -31.86
C ALA A 291 -19.36 -8.58 -31.95
N VAL A 292 -20.67 -8.37 -32.18
CA VAL A 292 -21.63 -9.45 -32.41
C VAL A 292 -21.40 -10.12 -33.76
N ASP A 293 -21.25 -9.33 -34.82
CA ASP A 293 -21.08 -9.83 -36.19
C ASP A 293 -19.82 -10.68 -36.34
N HIS A 294 -18.74 -10.26 -35.67
CA HIS A 294 -17.43 -10.91 -35.74
C HIS A 294 -17.12 -11.79 -34.52
N PHE A 295 -18.10 -12.02 -33.64
CA PHE A 295 -17.90 -12.68 -32.36
C PHE A 295 -17.09 -13.97 -32.48
N LYS A 296 -17.55 -14.91 -33.33
CA LYS A 296 -16.91 -16.22 -33.48
C LYS A 296 -15.43 -16.11 -33.86
N SER A 297 -15.13 -15.27 -34.86
CA SER A 297 -13.79 -15.14 -35.44
C SER A 297 -12.80 -14.32 -34.61
N VAL A 298 -13.26 -13.47 -33.70
CA VAL A 298 -12.41 -12.49 -33.00
C VAL A 298 -12.42 -12.71 -31.48
N ILE A 299 -13.59 -13.03 -30.91
CA ILE A 299 -13.78 -13.12 -29.46
C ILE A 299 -13.97 -14.59 -29.04
N GLY A 300 -14.79 -15.35 -29.75
CA GLY A 300 -15.19 -16.71 -29.38
C GLY A 300 -14.06 -17.75 -29.46
N ASP A 301 -13.11 -17.58 -30.38
CA ASP A 301 -11.95 -18.47 -30.49
C ASP A 301 -11.00 -18.32 -29.29
N GLU A 302 -10.84 -17.10 -28.77
CA GLU A 302 -10.01 -16.80 -27.60
C GLU A 302 -10.74 -17.10 -26.29
N PHE A 303 -12.01 -16.72 -26.19
CA PHE A 303 -12.84 -16.86 -24.98
C PHE A 303 -13.99 -17.83 -25.22
N LYS A 304 -13.67 -19.13 -25.18
CA LYS A 304 -14.57 -20.24 -25.56
C LYS A 304 -15.83 -20.37 -24.70
N ASP A 305 -15.80 -19.84 -23.48
CA ASP A 305 -16.92 -19.90 -22.55
C ASP A 305 -17.91 -18.74 -22.73
N LEU A 306 -17.62 -17.77 -23.62
CA LEU A 306 -18.50 -16.64 -23.87
C LEU A 306 -19.63 -16.99 -24.84
N ASN A 307 -20.81 -16.51 -24.50
CA ASN A 307 -21.99 -16.61 -25.34
C ASN A 307 -22.08 -15.45 -26.32
N GLN A 308 -22.42 -15.76 -27.57
CA GLN A 308 -22.80 -14.77 -28.59
C GLN A 308 -24.23 -14.25 -28.29
N ILE A 309 -24.38 -13.47 -27.23
CA ILE A 309 -25.62 -12.75 -26.88
C ILE A 309 -25.37 -11.26 -27.07
N HIS A 310 -26.43 -10.48 -27.30
CA HIS A 310 -26.35 -9.02 -27.41
C HIS A 310 -25.51 -8.42 -26.26
N PRO A 311 -24.33 -7.84 -26.55
CA PRO A 311 -23.48 -7.26 -25.54
C PRO A 311 -24.19 -6.05 -24.93
N LYS A 312 -23.81 -5.69 -23.70
CA LYS A 312 -24.17 -4.38 -23.13
C LYS A 312 -23.02 -3.41 -23.35
N GLY A 313 -23.35 -2.18 -23.71
CA GLY A 313 -22.42 -1.07 -23.84
C GLY A 313 -22.35 -0.25 -22.56
N VAL A 314 -21.18 0.24 -22.20
CA VAL A 314 -21.04 1.33 -21.21
C VAL A 314 -20.30 2.48 -21.85
N LEU A 315 -20.88 3.68 -21.76
CA LEU A 315 -20.27 4.93 -22.16
C LEU A 315 -20.08 5.79 -20.92
N ILE A 316 -18.82 6.04 -20.55
CA ILE A 316 -18.48 7.00 -19.48
C ILE A 316 -18.20 8.34 -20.15
N VAL A 317 -19.00 9.36 -19.81
CA VAL A 317 -18.99 10.61 -20.57
C VAL A 317 -19.31 11.85 -19.74
N GLY A 318 -18.43 12.85 -19.87
CA GLY A 318 -18.57 14.19 -19.31
C GLY A 318 -18.88 14.26 -17.81
N ASP A 319 -19.45 15.40 -17.39
CA ASP A 319 -19.72 15.71 -15.98
C ASP A 319 -21.09 16.40 -15.85
N SER A 320 -21.95 15.85 -14.99
CA SER A 320 -23.34 16.27 -14.80
C SER A 320 -23.54 17.33 -13.70
N SER A 321 -22.53 17.56 -12.86
CA SER A 321 -22.62 18.40 -11.65
C SER A 321 -23.08 19.83 -11.95
N GLY A 322 -22.57 20.42 -13.02
CA GLY A 322 -22.86 21.80 -13.46
C GLY A 322 -24.13 21.98 -14.29
N LEU A 323 -24.91 20.92 -14.54
CA LEU A 323 -26.15 21.02 -15.31
C LEU A 323 -27.29 21.59 -14.47
N THR A 324 -28.11 22.45 -15.06
CA THR A 324 -29.39 22.88 -14.47
C THR A 324 -30.36 21.70 -14.40
N GLU A 325 -31.37 21.76 -13.53
CA GLU A 325 -32.34 20.66 -13.37
C GLU A 325 -33.03 20.26 -14.69
N ARG A 326 -33.32 21.21 -15.57
CA ARG A 326 -33.90 20.93 -16.90
C ARG A 326 -32.94 20.24 -17.85
N LYS A 327 -31.67 20.66 -17.86
CA LYS A 327 -30.62 20.00 -18.63
C LYS A 327 -30.36 18.58 -18.10
N LYS A 328 -30.32 18.40 -16.78
CA LYS A 328 -30.23 17.08 -16.12
C LYS A 328 -31.41 16.19 -16.49
N ALA A 329 -32.64 16.71 -16.44
CA ALA A 329 -33.83 15.97 -16.84
C ALA A 329 -33.76 15.52 -18.31
N SER A 330 -33.40 16.43 -19.22
CA SER A 330 -33.24 16.12 -20.66
C SER A 330 -32.16 15.05 -20.90
N PHE A 331 -31.01 15.18 -20.23
CA PHE A 331 -29.94 14.17 -20.26
C PHE A 331 -30.42 12.81 -19.73
N ASN A 332 -31.15 12.81 -18.62
CA ASN A 332 -31.72 11.61 -18.02
C ASN A 332 -32.72 10.90 -18.95
N PHE A 333 -33.63 11.65 -19.57
CA PHE A 333 -34.56 11.09 -20.54
C PHE A 333 -33.82 10.47 -21.73
N PHE A 334 -32.81 11.16 -22.27
CA PHE A 334 -32.01 10.65 -23.36
C PHE A 334 -31.33 9.33 -22.99
N ARG A 335 -30.60 9.27 -21.87
CA ARG A 335 -29.84 8.07 -21.49
C ARG A 335 -30.72 6.89 -21.09
N GLN A 336 -31.86 7.13 -20.44
CA GLN A 336 -32.78 6.07 -20.05
C GLN A 336 -33.48 5.43 -21.25
N GLY A 337 -33.61 6.15 -22.38
CA GLY A 337 -34.15 5.61 -23.62
C GLY A 337 -33.20 4.64 -24.36
N LEU A 338 -31.95 4.48 -23.91
CA LEU A 338 -30.93 3.72 -24.63
C LEU A 338 -30.98 2.24 -24.25
N PHE A 339 -31.54 1.42 -25.14
CA PHE A 339 -31.54 -0.04 -24.98
C PHE A 339 -30.11 -0.62 -24.94
N SER A 340 -29.87 -1.54 -24.00
CA SER A 340 -28.62 -2.31 -23.83
C SER A 340 -27.35 -1.46 -23.70
N MET A 341 -27.48 -0.20 -23.27
CA MET A 341 -26.35 0.68 -23.06
C MET A 341 -26.54 1.48 -21.78
N THR A 342 -25.47 1.63 -21.02
CA THR A 342 -25.43 2.50 -19.84
C THR A 342 -24.60 3.72 -20.18
N VAL A 343 -25.19 4.90 -20.00
CA VAL A 343 -24.45 6.17 -20.09
C VAL A 343 -24.35 6.73 -18.69
N ILE A 344 -23.12 6.91 -18.22
CA ILE A 344 -22.80 7.42 -16.88
C ILE A 344 -21.77 8.54 -17.02
N THR A 345 -21.85 9.56 -16.17
CA THR A 345 -20.85 10.63 -16.16
C THR A 345 -19.70 10.32 -15.20
N TYR A 346 -18.58 11.03 -15.34
CA TYR A 346 -17.40 10.83 -14.49
C TYR A 346 -17.70 11.14 -13.01
N ASP A 347 -18.46 12.20 -12.74
CA ASP A 347 -18.92 12.57 -11.39
C ASP A 347 -19.90 11.53 -10.82
N GLU A 348 -20.79 10.97 -11.64
CA GLU A 348 -21.68 9.89 -11.21
C GLU A 348 -20.91 8.60 -10.90
N LEU A 349 -19.90 8.26 -11.70
CA LEU A 349 -19.03 7.13 -11.43
C LEU A 349 -18.27 7.33 -10.12
N LEU A 350 -17.68 8.52 -9.92
CA LEU A 350 -17.01 8.89 -8.68
C LEU A 350 -17.94 8.77 -7.47
N SER A 351 -19.17 9.28 -7.59
CA SER A 351 -20.18 9.18 -6.54
C SER A 351 -20.53 7.72 -6.22
N ARG A 352 -20.71 6.86 -7.22
CA ARG A 352 -20.94 5.42 -7.01
C ARG A 352 -19.78 4.76 -6.28
N LEU A 353 -18.55 5.09 -6.66
CA LEU A 353 -17.35 4.57 -6.00
C LEU A 353 -17.27 5.04 -4.55
N GLY A 354 -17.58 6.31 -4.28
CA GLY A 354 -17.67 6.86 -2.93
C GLY A 354 -18.66 6.10 -2.05
N ILE A 355 -19.86 5.80 -2.58
CA ILE A 355 -20.89 5.02 -1.86
C ILE A 355 -20.45 3.57 -1.64
N LEU A 356 -19.91 2.91 -2.69
CA LEU A 356 -19.55 1.49 -2.65
C LEU A 356 -18.39 1.20 -1.68
N TYR A 357 -17.46 2.14 -1.55
CA TYR A 357 -16.24 1.96 -0.77
C TYR A 357 -16.16 2.87 0.45
N ASP A 358 -17.26 3.54 0.83
CA ASP A 358 -17.32 4.46 1.97
C ASP A 358 -16.22 5.54 1.95
N VAL A 359 -15.98 6.11 0.78
CA VAL A 359 -15.03 7.21 0.59
C VAL A 359 -15.80 8.51 0.51
N ARG A 360 -15.57 9.40 1.49
CA ARG A 360 -16.21 10.72 1.54
C ARG A 360 -15.57 11.66 0.52
N VAL A 361 -16.23 11.78 -0.64
CA VAL A 361 -15.80 12.67 -1.73
C VAL A 361 -15.96 14.16 -1.35
N GLU A 362 -16.86 14.49 -0.40
CA GLU A 362 -17.16 15.87 0.05
C GLU A 362 -16.02 16.56 0.83
N GLU A 363 -15.01 15.81 1.29
CA GLU A 363 -13.83 16.35 1.98
C GLU A 363 -12.67 16.69 1.03
N LEU A 364 -12.83 16.44 -0.27
CA LEU A 364 -11.92 16.86 -1.32
C LEU A 364 -12.24 18.31 -1.68
N GLY A 365 -11.58 19.23 -0.97
CA GLY A 365 -11.78 20.67 -1.09
C GLY A 365 -11.75 21.16 -2.54
N GLU A 366 -12.47 22.26 -2.79
CA GLU A 366 -12.56 22.91 -4.10
C GLU A 366 -11.20 22.92 -4.83
N PRO A 367 -11.18 22.58 -6.14
CA PRO A 367 -9.94 22.56 -6.91
C PRO A 367 -9.25 23.91 -6.75
N LYS A 368 -7.98 23.88 -6.31
CA LYS A 368 -7.15 25.09 -6.29
C LYS A 368 -7.08 25.60 -7.74
N ARG A 369 -7.69 26.76 -7.93
CA ARG A 369 -7.72 27.51 -9.20
C ARG A 369 -6.35 27.74 -9.80
#